data_AF-A0A950I1D7-F1
#
_entry.id   AF-A0A950I1D7-F1
#
_cell.length_a   1.000
_cell.length_b   1.000
_cell.length_c   1.000
_cell.angle_alpha   90.00
_cell.angle_beta   90.00
_cell.angle_gamma   90.00
#
_symmetry.space_group_name_H-M   'P 1'
#
loop_
_entity.id
_entity.type
_entity.pdbx_description
1 polymer ?
#
loop_
_entity_poly.entity_id
_entity_poly.type
_entity_poly.pdbx_seq_one_letter_code
_entity_poly.pdbx_strand_id
1 'polypeptide(L)'
;MLDLPILAKERTVAGPGFNRWLVPPAALAIHLCIGMAYGFSVFWLPLSKAIGIKDAVACAKDAGFFDVVFASNCDWKITMLGWMYTMFFVFLGSSAAIWGGWLEHAGPRKAGVVAAICWAGGLVISSLGVYLHQIWLMW
;
A
#
# COMPACT_ATOMS: atom_id res chain seq x y z
N MET A 1 1.20 -23.03 -9.08
CA MET A 1 1.23 -22.07 -7.94
C MET A 1 2.19 -22.66 -6.92
N LEU A 2 3.17 -21.92 -6.41
CA LEU A 2 4.27 -22.47 -5.59
C LEU A 2 3.73 -23.25 -4.37
N ASP A 3 3.81 -24.58 -4.41
CA ASP A 3 3.45 -25.46 -3.28
C ASP A 3 4.55 -25.45 -2.23
N LEU A 4 4.61 -24.36 -1.46
CA LEU A 4 5.49 -24.24 -0.31
C LEU A 4 4.87 -24.97 0.89
N PRO A 5 5.46 -26.09 1.37
CA PRO A 5 4.88 -26.91 2.44
C PRO A 5 4.70 -26.15 3.77
N ILE A 6 5.48 -25.08 3.98
CA ILE A 6 5.41 -24.22 5.17
C ILE A 6 4.14 -23.35 5.21
N LEU A 7 3.59 -23.01 4.04
CA LEU A 7 2.41 -22.16 3.91
C LEU A 7 1.11 -22.99 3.83
N ALA A 8 1.19 -24.32 3.82
CA ALA A 8 0.04 -25.20 3.71
C ALA A 8 -0.99 -24.94 4.84
N LYS A 9 -2.28 -25.02 4.50
CA LYS A 9 -3.38 -24.72 5.43
C LYS A 9 -3.38 -25.67 6.62
N GLU A 10 -3.03 -26.93 6.40
CA GLU A 10 -2.96 -27.99 7.43
C GLU A 10 -1.95 -27.62 8.52
N ARG A 11 -0.90 -26.87 8.17
CA ARG A 11 0.16 -26.41 9.09
C ARG A 11 -0.25 -25.16 9.88
N THR A 12 -1.43 -24.60 9.65
CA THR A 12 -1.99 -23.46 10.40
C THR A 12 -2.89 -23.88 11.55
N VAL A 13 -3.29 -25.16 11.60
CA VAL A 13 -4.09 -25.70 12.70
C VAL A 13 -3.21 -25.84 13.95
N ALA A 14 -3.65 -25.24 15.05
CA ALA A 14 -2.93 -25.30 16.33
C ALA A 14 -2.99 -26.72 16.92
N GLY A 15 -1.82 -27.35 17.10
CA GLY A 15 -1.71 -28.65 17.75
C GLY A 15 -1.81 -28.56 19.29
N PRO A 16 -1.86 -29.71 19.98
CA PRO A 16 -1.80 -29.76 21.44
C PRO A 16 -0.56 -29.04 21.97
N GLY A 17 -0.73 -28.13 22.94
CA GLY A 17 0.36 -27.34 23.52
C GLY A 17 0.67 -26.00 22.82
N PHE A 18 -0.13 -25.58 21.84
CA PHE A 18 0.04 -24.26 21.21
C PHE A 18 -0.24 -23.09 22.16
N ASN A 19 0.67 -22.12 22.21
CA ASN A 19 0.48 -20.90 22.98
C ASN A 19 -0.38 -19.86 22.21
N ARG A 20 -1.64 -19.71 22.63
CA ARG A 20 -2.59 -18.74 22.05
C ARG A 20 -2.13 -17.28 22.10
N TRP A 21 -1.22 -16.92 23.00
CA TRP A 21 -0.69 -15.55 23.11
C TRP A 21 0.23 -15.15 21.96
N LEU A 22 0.54 -16.06 21.04
CA LEU A 22 1.24 -15.74 19.78
C LEU A 22 0.31 -15.11 18.74
N VAL A 23 -1.02 -15.25 18.88
CA VAL A 23 -2.00 -14.71 17.93
C VAL A 23 -2.11 -13.18 18.01
N PRO A 24 -2.22 -12.55 19.20
CA PRO A 24 -2.35 -11.10 19.30
C PRO A 24 -1.17 -10.30 18.69
N PRO A 25 0.10 -10.66 18.91
CA PRO A 25 1.22 -9.97 18.25
C PRO A 25 1.16 -10.07 16.73
N ALA A 26 0.76 -11.22 16.18
CA ALA A 26 0.60 -11.40 14.73
C ALA A 26 -0.53 -10.52 14.18
N ALA A 27 -1.67 -10.46 14.87
CA ALA A 27 -2.77 -9.57 14.49
C ALA A 27 -2.36 -8.09 14.58
N LEU A 28 -1.68 -7.70 15.65
CA LEU A 28 -1.18 -6.33 15.85
C LEU A 28 -0.22 -5.92 14.72
N ALA A 29 0.70 -6.79 14.32
CA ALA A 29 1.62 -6.51 13.23
C ALA A 29 0.88 -6.19 11.92
N ILE A 30 -0.15 -6.96 11.58
CA ILE A 30 -0.99 -6.70 10.39
C ILE A 30 -1.69 -5.34 10.50
N HIS A 31 -2.26 -5.02 11.67
CA HIS A 31 -2.93 -3.73 11.89
C HIS A 31 -1.97 -2.55 11.84
N LEU A 32 -0.74 -2.70 12.36
CA LEU A 32 0.30 -1.68 12.27
C LEU A 32 0.72 -1.43 10.82
N CYS A 33 0.84 -2.48 10.01
CA CYS A 33 1.10 -2.34 8.57
C CYS A 33 -0.02 -1.55 7.87
N ILE A 34 -1.29 -1.87 8.13
CA ILE A 34 -2.42 -1.16 7.51
C ILE A 34 -2.48 0.30 8.01
N GLY A 35 -2.23 0.52 9.29
CA GLY A 35 -2.20 1.86 9.91
C GLY A 35 -1.10 2.77 9.37
N MET A 36 -0.02 2.21 8.80
CA MET A 36 1.04 2.97 8.12
C MET A 36 0.49 3.83 6.98
N ALA A 37 -0.62 3.44 6.35
CA ALA A 37 -1.26 4.24 5.30
C ALA A 37 -1.58 5.67 5.75
N TYR A 38 -2.04 5.84 6.99
CA TYR A 38 -2.25 7.17 7.58
C TYR A 38 -0.93 7.89 7.81
N GLY A 39 0.12 7.15 8.19
CA GLY A 39 1.48 7.68 8.33
C GLY A 39 2.03 8.33 7.07
N PHE A 40 1.60 7.94 5.87
CA PHE A 40 2.04 8.61 4.64
C PHE A 40 1.60 10.07 4.52
N SER A 41 0.57 10.49 5.25
CA SER A 41 0.11 11.88 5.26
C SER A 41 1.19 12.87 5.71
N VAL A 42 2.15 12.43 6.53
CA VAL A 42 3.29 13.28 6.96
C VAL A 42 4.17 13.69 5.78
N PHE A 43 4.16 12.92 4.70
CA PHE A 43 4.92 13.19 3.49
C PHE A 43 4.21 14.13 2.51
N TRP A 44 2.94 14.50 2.72
CA TRP A 44 2.23 15.37 1.77
C TRP A 44 2.87 16.74 1.60
N LEU A 45 3.29 17.38 2.70
CA LEU A 45 3.95 18.67 2.63
C LEU A 45 5.33 18.56 1.95
N PRO A 46 6.22 17.61 2.33
CA PRO A 46 7.45 17.33 1.58
C PRO A 46 7.23 17.04 0.10
N LEU A 47 6.25 16.21 -0.26
CA LEU A 47 5.97 15.81 -1.65
C LEU A 47 5.38 16.96 -2.47
N SER A 48 4.62 17.86 -1.84
CA SER A 48 4.13 19.09 -2.50
C SER A 48 5.21 20.14 -2.76
N LYS A 49 6.45 19.87 -2.36
CA LYS A 49 7.63 20.72 -2.54
C LYS A 49 8.85 19.91 -2.99
N ALA A 50 8.64 18.74 -3.58
CA ALA A 50 9.72 17.82 -3.91
C ALA A 50 10.70 18.41 -4.94
N ILE A 51 10.20 19.20 -5.90
CA ILE A 51 11.01 19.91 -6.90
C ILE A 51 11.50 21.25 -6.34
N GLY A 52 10.58 22.06 -5.80
CA GLY A 52 10.89 23.42 -5.41
C GLY A 52 11.65 23.58 -4.10
N ILE A 53 11.67 22.54 -3.25
CA ILE A 53 12.34 22.40 -1.94
C ILE A 53 11.91 23.46 -0.91
N LYS A 54 12.12 24.75 -1.21
CA LYS A 54 11.73 25.90 -0.39
C LYS A 54 10.26 26.27 -0.62
N ASP A 55 9.87 26.45 -1.88
CA ASP A 55 8.53 26.84 -2.31
C ASP A 55 8.03 25.92 -3.42
N ALA A 56 6.74 25.58 -3.41
CA ALA A 56 6.17 24.66 -4.40
C ALA A 56 6.21 25.25 -5.83
N VAL A 57 6.68 24.49 -6.81
CA VAL A 57 6.66 24.86 -8.23
C VAL A 57 5.27 24.56 -8.79
N ALA A 58 4.51 25.61 -9.11
CA ALA A 58 3.18 25.44 -9.68
C ALA A 58 3.23 24.89 -11.12
N CYS A 59 2.37 23.93 -11.44
CA CYS A 59 2.14 23.47 -12.81
C CYS A 59 1.50 24.58 -13.66
N ALA A 60 1.60 24.46 -14.99
CA ALA A 60 0.97 25.38 -15.93
C ALA A 60 -0.54 25.55 -15.64
N LYS A 61 -1.06 26.78 -15.75
CA LYS A 61 -2.44 27.12 -15.32
C LYS A 61 -3.52 26.47 -16.20
N ASP A 62 -3.14 26.05 -17.39
CA ASP A 62 -3.92 25.39 -18.43
C ASP A 62 -3.71 23.87 -18.49
N ALA A 63 -2.86 23.31 -17.61
CA ALA A 63 -2.62 21.87 -17.55
C ALA A 63 -3.92 21.11 -17.21
N GLY A 64 -4.32 20.21 -18.10
CA GLY A 64 -5.43 19.30 -17.87
C GLY A 64 -5.11 18.24 -16.82
N PHE A 65 -6.11 17.41 -16.47
CA PHE A 65 -5.90 16.32 -15.51
C PHE A 65 -4.76 15.39 -15.92
N PHE A 66 -4.75 14.93 -17.18
CA PHE A 66 -3.72 14.04 -17.69
C PHE A 66 -2.33 14.70 -17.72
N ASP A 67 -2.25 16.00 -18.02
CA ASP A 67 -0.99 16.73 -18.01
C ASP A 67 -0.39 16.76 -16.59
N VAL A 68 -1.22 16.96 -15.57
CA VAL A 68 -0.77 16.96 -14.16
C VAL A 68 -0.39 15.56 -13.69
N VAL A 69 -1.09 14.52 -14.16
CA VAL A 69 -0.81 13.12 -13.78
C VAL A 69 0.54 12.64 -14.31
N PHE A 70 0.94 13.10 -15.50
CA PHE A 70 2.23 12.73 -16.10
C PHE A 70 3.31 13.83 -15.95
N ALA A 71 3.01 14.93 -15.28
CA ALA A 71 3.95 16.03 -15.08
C ALA A 71 5.14 15.61 -14.21
N SER A 72 6.35 15.85 -14.73
CA SER A 72 7.62 15.61 -14.04
C SER A 72 8.34 16.91 -13.61
N ASN A 73 7.81 18.08 -13.97
CA ASN A 73 8.48 19.37 -13.87
C ASN A 73 7.80 20.37 -12.91
N CYS A 74 6.74 19.96 -12.23
CA CYS A 74 6.02 20.79 -11.26
C CYS A 74 5.60 19.95 -10.05
N ASP A 75 5.40 20.62 -8.91
CA ASP A 75 5.04 19.96 -7.67
C ASP A 75 3.55 19.57 -7.62
N TRP A 76 3.28 18.44 -6.97
CA TRP A 76 1.92 17.94 -6.85
C TRP A 76 1.12 18.69 -5.80
N LYS A 77 -0.14 18.96 -6.12
CA LYS A 77 -1.10 19.49 -5.14
C LYS A 77 -1.43 18.41 -4.10
N ILE A 78 -1.56 18.81 -2.84
CA ILE A 78 -1.94 17.91 -1.73
C ILE A 78 -3.26 17.17 -2.03
N THR A 79 -4.19 17.81 -2.73
CA THR A 79 -5.46 17.17 -3.15
C THR A 79 -5.24 15.97 -4.08
N MET A 80 -4.21 16.00 -4.93
CA MET A 80 -3.86 14.87 -5.81
C MET A 80 -3.16 13.76 -5.03
N LEU A 81 -2.39 14.10 -3.99
CA LEU A 81 -1.82 13.12 -3.07
C LEU A 81 -2.89 12.46 -2.19
N GLY A 82 -4.00 13.16 -1.91
CA GLY A 82 -5.15 12.60 -1.18
C GLY A 82 -5.82 11.43 -1.90
N TRP A 83 -5.81 11.41 -3.24
CA TRP A 83 -6.36 10.31 -4.03
C TRP A 83 -5.67 8.97 -3.78
N MET A 84 -4.38 8.97 -3.42
CA MET A 84 -3.67 7.76 -2.98
C MET A 84 -4.39 7.06 -1.84
N TYR A 85 -4.83 7.84 -0.85
CA TYR A 85 -5.48 7.30 0.35
C TYR A 85 -6.89 6.77 0.05
N THR A 86 -7.62 7.44 -0.84
CA THR A 86 -8.92 6.96 -1.33
C THR A 86 -8.78 5.65 -2.08
N MET A 87 -7.85 5.56 -3.04
CA MET A 87 -7.63 4.34 -3.81
C MET A 87 -7.14 3.20 -2.92
N PHE A 88 -6.27 3.48 -1.95
CA PHE A 88 -5.81 2.51 -0.96
C PHE A 88 -6.98 1.79 -0.25
N PHE A 89 -7.94 2.54 0.31
CA PHE A 89 -9.07 1.91 1.00
C PHE A 89 -10.07 1.23 0.07
N VAL A 90 -10.27 1.78 -1.14
CA VAL A 90 -11.11 1.12 -2.15
C VAL A 90 -10.52 -0.24 -2.49
N PHE A 91 -9.23 -0.33 -2.84
CA PHE A 91 -8.58 -1.59 -3.17
C PHE A 91 -8.44 -2.54 -1.98
N LEU A 92 -8.18 -2.03 -0.78
CA LEU A 92 -8.17 -2.84 0.44
C LEU A 92 -9.56 -3.46 0.69
N GLY A 93 -10.63 -2.68 0.56
CA GLY A 93 -12.00 -3.16 0.72
C GLY A 93 -12.43 -4.14 -0.37
N SER A 94 -12.16 -3.82 -1.64
CA SER A 94 -12.48 -4.68 -2.78
C SER A 94 -11.70 -6.00 -2.74
N SER A 95 -10.43 -5.97 -2.36
CA SER A 95 -9.63 -7.21 -2.24
C SER A 95 -10.16 -8.10 -1.12
N ALA A 96 -10.56 -7.55 0.03
CA ALA A 96 -11.19 -8.31 1.10
C ALA A 96 -12.51 -8.96 0.66
N ALA A 97 -13.32 -8.25 -0.13
CA ALA A 97 -14.59 -8.76 -0.64
C ALA A 97 -14.41 -9.89 -1.66
N ILE A 98 -13.46 -9.76 -2.60
CA ILE A 98 -13.29 -10.71 -3.70
C ILE A 98 -12.44 -11.92 -3.28
N TRP A 99 -11.38 -11.73 -2.47
CA TRP A 99 -10.46 -12.80 -2.08
C TRP A 99 -10.77 -13.47 -0.73
N GLY A 100 -11.85 -13.06 -0.05
CA GLY A 100 -12.28 -13.68 1.22
C GLY A 100 -12.51 -15.19 1.09
N GLY A 101 -13.25 -15.61 0.06
CA GLY A 101 -13.48 -17.03 -0.21
C GLY A 101 -12.20 -17.80 -0.53
N TRP A 102 -11.26 -17.20 -1.28
CA TRP A 102 -9.97 -17.83 -1.56
C TRP A 102 -9.13 -18.02 -0.29
N LEU A 103 -9.15 -17.05 0.62
CA LEU A 103 -8.43 -17.10 1.90
C LEU A 103 -8.89 -18.30 2.75
N GLU A 104 -10.19 -18.60 2.78
CA GLU A 104 -10.72 -19.75 3.53
C GLU A 104 -10.19 -21.08 3.01
N HIS A 105 -10.01 -21.21 1.69
CA HIS A 105 -9.50 -22.44 1.06
C HIS A 105 -7.98 -22.53 1.12
N ALA A 106 -7.25 -21.46 0.80
CA ALA A 106 -5.80 -21.42 0.74
C ALA A 106 -5.13 -21.36 2.12
N GLY A 107 -5.82 -20.80 3.11
CA GLY A 107 -5.34 -20.62 4.47
C GLY A 107 -4.65 -19.27 4.73
N PRO A 108 -4.60 -18.82 6.00
CA PRO A 108 -4.19 -17.46 6.36
C PRO A 108 -2.71 -17.17 6.12
N ARG A 109 -1.83 -18.18 6.17
CA ARG A 109 -0.39 -17.99 5.91
C ARG A 109 -0.10 -17.66 4.45
N LYS A 110 -0.72 -18.37 3.50
CA LYS A 110 -0.56 -18.06 2.06
C LYS A 110 -1.10 -16.67 1.75
N ALA A 111 -2.30 -16.37 2.23
CA ALA A 111 -2.90 -15.05 2.06
C ALA A 111 -2.03 -13.93 2.64
N GLY A 112 -1.47 -14.12 3.85
CA GLY A 112 -0.59 -13.16 4.49
C GLY A 112 0.71 -12.90 3.71
N VAL A 113 1.35 -13.93 3.15
CA VAL A 113 2.56 -13.75 2.33
C VAL A 113 2.25 -13.01 1.04
N VAL A 114 1.15 -13.36 0.36
CA VAL A 114 0.72 -12.64 -0.85
C VAL A 114 0.45 -11.18 -0.53
N ALA A 115 -0.27 -10.90 0.56
CA ALA A 115 -0.53 -9.53 1.02
C ALA A 115 0.78 -8.77 1.33
N ALA A 116 1.73 -9.41 2.01
CA ALA A 116 3.03 -8.80 2.32
C ALA A 116 3.83 -8.47 1.05
N ILE A 117 3.82 -9.33 0.04
CA ILE A 117 4.47 -9.08 -1.25
C ILE A 117 3.78 -7.93 -1.98
N CYS A 118 2.44 -7.92 -2.05
CA CYS A 118 1.70 -6.83 -2.68
C CYS A 118 1.94 -5.50 -1.97
N TRP A 119 1.97 -5.51 -0.63
CA TRP A 119 2.24 -4.33 0.18
C TRP A 119 3.66 -3.81 -0.05
N ALA A 120 4.69 -4.65 0.13
CA ALA A 120 6.08 -4.25 -0.08
C ALA A 120 6.37 -3.85 -1.53
N GLY A 121 5.80 -4.57 -2.50
CA GLY A 121 5.89 -4.23 -3.92
C GLY A 121 5.27 -2.87 -4.22
N GLY A 122 4.10 -2.57 -3.67
CA GLY A 122 3.47 -1.26 -3.77
C GLY A 122 4.38 -0.14 -3.25
N LEU A 123 5.01 -0.33 -2.07
CA LEU A 123 5.95 0.65 -1.52
C LEU A 123 7.18 0.89 -2.41
N VAL A 124 7.71 -0.17 -3.02
CA VAL A 124 8.83 -0.06 -3.97
C VAL A 124 8.41 0.72 -5.22
N ILE A 125 7.23 0.45 -5.77
CA ILE A 125 6.69 1.17 -6.92
C ILE A 125 6.43 2.65 -6.56
N SER A 126 5.85 2.93 -5.40
CA SER A 126 5.65 4.30 -4.93
C SER A 126 6.97 5.04 -4.73
N SER A 127 7.99 4.39 -4.18
CA SER A 127 9.34 4.96 -4.06
C SER A 127 9.93 5.31 -5.43
N LEU A 128 9.70 4.46 -6.44
CA LEU A 128 10.12 4.75 -7.81
C LEU A 128 9.30 5.92 -8.40
N GLY A 129 8.00 5.99 -8.12
CA GLY A 129 7.13 7.11 -8.53
C GLY A 129 7.59 8.45 -7.98
N VAL A 130 7.99 8.49 -6.70
CA VAL A 130 8.62 9.69 -6.09
C VAL A 130 9.93 10.03 -6.79
N TYR A 131 10.80 9.04 -7.02
CA TYR A 131 12.10 9.25 -7.66
C TYR A 131 11.99 9.78 -9.11
N LEU A 132 11.04 9.26 -9.88
CA LEU A 132 10.78 9.66 -11.26
C LEU A 132 9.88 10.90 -11.37
N HIS A 133 9.40 11.42 -10.24
CA HIS A 133 8.39 12.47 -10.17
C HIS A 133 7.17 12.17 -11.06
N GLN A 134 6.58 10.99 -10.87
CA GLN A 134 5.36 10.53 -11.54
C GLN A 134 4.29 10.13 -10.52
N ILE A 135 3.19 10.90 -10.44
CA ILE A 135 2.15 10.69 -9.41
C ILE A 135 1.31 9.43 -9.63
N TRP A 136 1.08 9.04 -10.89
CA TRP A 136 0.28 7.85 -11.21
C TRP A 136 0.90 6.54 -10.72
N LEU A 137 2.23 6.48 -10.56
CA LEU A 137 2.91 5.32 -9.99
C LEU A 137 2.68 5.18 -8.48
N MET A 138 2.17 6.22 -7.83
CA MET A 138 1.86 6.21 -6.39
C MET A 138 0.39 5.90 -6.10
N TRP A 139 -0.46 5.83 -7.12
CA TRP A 139 -1.91 5.62 -7.01
C TRP A 139 -2.30 4.14 -7.04
#